data_AF-A0A7S4K584-F1
#
_entry.id   AF-A0A7S4K584-F1
#
_cell.length_a   1.000
_cell.length_b   1.000
_cell.length_c   1.000
_cell.angle_alpha   90.00
_cell.angle_beta   90.00
_cell.angle_gamma   90.00
#
_symmetry.space_group_name_H-M   'P 1'
#
loop_
_entity.id
_entity.type
_entity.pdbx_description
1 polymer ?
#
loop_
_entity_poly.entity_id
_entity_poly.type
_entity_poly.pdbx_seq_one_letter_code
_entity_poly.pdbx_strand_id
1 'polypeptide(L)'
;MRDRRRTLFLFGSVAATFLSDTTTTHAYYTNVYGDELRSCSSDGTALTGFTRTGYCVDRNDDAGSHHICIDLSSSTTRGGGNFCDVTGQSDWCDQEAPCHDDADQNCPIWNWCVCQWAFASYLENAGGCDYVQDVVCDAINMEAVEAYRRQSQSKYANALRCIEERCNIQAGRFSLGDALLPSHAFPLTVLLLSALTVAILGLKKWNGTHTHSESDTTDYVSYQAA
;
A
#
# COMPACT_ATOMS: atom_id res chain seq x y z
N MET A 1 72.30 -54.41 -13.75
CA MET A 1 72.42 -52.95 -13.97
C MET A 1 71.02 -52.38 -14.12
N ARG A 2 70.72 -51.28 -13.40
CA ARG A 2 69.64 -50.26 -13.56
C ARG A 2 68.31 -50.72 -14.19
N ASP A 3 67.16 -50.57 -13.55
CA ASP A 3 66.55 -49.24 -13.38
C ASP A 3 65.38 -49.33 -12.36
N ARG A 4 65.44 -48.54 -11.28
CA ARG A 4 64.35 -48.38 -10.30
C ARG A 4 63.53 -47.18 -10.73
N ARG A 5 62.44 -47.39 -11.48
CA ARG A 5 61.47 -46.33 -11.75
C ARG A 5 60.58 -46.12 -10.52
N ARG A 6 60.84 -45.03 -9.82
CA ARG A 6 60.00 -44.49 -8.75
C ARG A 6 58.77 -43.85 -9.39
N THR A 7 57.61 -44.46 -9.21
CA THR A 7 56.31 -43.89 -9.58
C THR A 7 55.95 -42.81 -8.56
N LEU A 8 56.00 -41.55 -8.98
CA LEU A 8 55.63 -40.38 -8.20
C LEU A 8 54.10 -40.25 -8.23
N PHE A 9 53.43 -40.44 -7.10
CA PHE A 9 52.00 -40.16 -6.95
C PHE A 9 51.80 -38.64 -6.81
N LEU A 10 51.20 -38.01 -7.82
CA LEU A 10 50.70 -36.63 -7.75
C LEU A 10 49.28 -36.68 -7.16
N PHE A 11 49.13 -36.22 -5.92
CA PHE A 11 47.82 -35.96 -5.32
C PHE A 11 47.28 -34.66 -5.92
N GLY A 12 46.29 -34.78 -6.81
CA GLY A 12 45.51 -33.64 -7.32
C GLY A 12 44.49 -33.20 -6.27
N SER A 13 44.71 -32.05 -5.66
CA SER A 13 43.73 -31.40 -4.77
C SER A 13 42.57 -30.87 -5.61
N VAL A 14 41.40 -31.48 -5.50
CA VAL A 14 40.14 -30.94 -6.05
C VAL A 14 39.69 -29.82 -5.13
N ALA A 15 39.92 -28.57 -5.54
CA ALA A 15 39.35 -27.41 -4.88
C ALA A 15 37.84 -27.39 -5.18
N ALA A 16 37.02 -27.69 -4.17
CA ALA A 16 35.57 -27.53 -4.24
C ALA A 16 35.24 -26.03 -4.23
N THR A 17 34.92 -25.48 -5.39
CA THR A 17 34.36 -24.13 -5.51
C THR A 17 32.90 -24.18 -5.05
N PHE A 18 32.64 -23.66 -3.86
CA PHE A 18 31.29 -23.41 -3.37
C PHE A 18 30.69 -22.26 -4.18
N LEU A 19 29.75 -22.58 -5.08
CA LEU A 19 28.88 -21.61 -5.73
C LEU A 19 27.88 -21.15 -4.68
N SER A 20 28.08 -19.96 -4.14
CA SER A 20 27.04 -19.28 -3.35
C SER A 20 25.91 -18.90 -4.29
N ASP A 21 24.81 -19.64 -4.23
CA ASP A 21 23.57 -19.32 -4.93
C ASP A 21 23.01 -18.04 -4.30
N THR A 22 23.19 -16.92 -4.99
CA THR A 22 22.59 -15.65 -4.59
C THR A 22 21.10 -15.72 -4.94
N THR A 23 20.30 -16.29 -4.05
CA THR A 23 18.85 -16.16 -4.12
C THR A 23 18.50 -14.69 -4.01
N THR A 24 18.24 -14.04 -5.15
CA THR A 24 17.72 -12.68 -5.23
C THR A 24 16.37 -12.68 -4.49
N THR A 25 16.34 -12.11 -3.30
CA THR A 25 15.10 -11.89 -2.56
C THR A 25 14.28 -10.87 -3.34
N HIS A 26 13.39 -11.35 -4.22
CA HIS A 26 12.38 -10.51 -4.85
C HIS A 26 11.45 -10.05 -3.73
N ALA A 27 11.39 -8.75 -3.45
CA ALA A 27 10.42 -8.23 -2.51
C ALA A 27 9.03 -8.59 -3.05
N TYR A 28 8.33 -9.45 -2.31
CA TYR A 28 7.00 -9.89 -2.69
C TYR A 28 6.02 -8.88 -2.10
N TYR A 29 5.43 -8.06 -2.96
CA TYR A 29 4.41 -7.11 -2.53
C TYR A 29 3.10 -7.85 -2.28
N THR A 30 2.37 -7.40 -1.26
CA THR A 30 1.04 -7.95 -0.95
C THR A 30 -0.06 -6.98 -1.33
N ASN A 31 -1.21 -7.52 -1.69
CA ASN A 31 -2.41 -6.72 -1.88
C ASN A 31 -3.10 -6.42 -0.54
N VAL A 32 -4.20 -5.66 -0.57
CA VAL A 32 -4.96 -5.28 0.64
C VAL A 32 -5.56 -6.45 1.43
N TYR A 33 -5.60 -7.65 0.86
CA TYR A 33 -6.01 -8.89 1.53
C TYR A 33 -4.85 -9.61 2.24
N GLY A 34 -3.60 -9.20 1.98
CA GLY A 34 -2.39 -9.88 2.44
C GLY A 34 -1.92 -11.00 1.50
N ASP A 35 -2.59 -11.21 0.36
CA ASP A 35 -2.18 -12.15 -0.68
C ASP A 35 -1.15 -11.51 -1.63
N GLU A 36 -0.63 -12.28 -2.59
CA GLU A 36 0.22 -11.74 -3.68
C GLU A 36 -0.44 -10.56 -4.39
N LEU A 37 0.31 -9.48 -4.58
CA LEU A 37 -0.13 -8.33 -5.38
C LEU A 37 -0.39 -8.75 -6.82
N ARG A 38 -1.62 -8.55 -7.31
CA ARG A 38 -2.01 -8.84 -8.70
C ARG A 38 -1.69 -7.66 -9.62
N SER A 39 -1.58 -7.95 -10.91
CA SER A 39 -1.43 -6.91 -11.93
C SER A 39 -2.70 -6.06 -12.00
N CYS A 40 -2.53 -4.75 -12.10
CA CYS A 40 -3.60 -3.79 -12.30
C CYS A 40 -4.04 -3.73 -13.77
N SER A 41 -3.10 -3.86 -14.71
CA SER A 41 -3.39 -3.94 -16.16
C SER A 41 -3.28 -5.37 -16.68
N SER A 42 -3.96 -5.67 -17.77
CA SER A 42 -3.96 -6.98 -18.44
C SER A 42 -3.90 -6.84 -19.96
N ASP A 43 -3.73 -7.96 -20.66
CA ASP A 43 -3.75 -8.02 -22.13
C ASP A 43 -4.94 -7.24 -22.72
N GLY A 44 -4.67 -6.47 -23.78
CA GLY A 44 -5.67 -5.60 -24.42
C GLY A 44 -5.99 -4.30 -23.67
N THR A 45 -5.28 -4.01 -22.56
CA THR A 45 -5.37 -2.73 -21.84
C THR A 45 -4.01 -2.05 -21.78
N ALA A 46 -3.99 -0.74 -21.55
CA ALA A 46 -2.75 0.02 -21.41
C ALA A 46 -1.89 -0.47 -20.22
N LEU A 47 -0.58 -0.56 -20.43
CA LEU A 47 0.40 -0.92 -19.41
C LEU A 47 0.51 0.17 -18.34
N THR A 48 0.16 -0.17 -17.10
CA THR A 48 0.18 0.78 -15.97
C THR A 48 1.35 0.56 -14.99
N GLY A 49 1.34 1.31 -13.89
CA GLY A 49 2.32 1.27 -12.81
C GLY A 49 3.50 2.19 -13.05
N PHE A 50 4.05 2.75 -11.97
CA PHE A 50 5.24 3.62 -12.02
C PHE A 50 6.44 2.92 -12.66
N THR A 51 6.59 1.62 -12.37
CA THR A 51 7.67 0.79 -12.93
C THR A 51 7.37 0.26 -14.31
N ARG A 52 6.19 0.55 -14.88
CA ARG A 52 5.67 0.01 -16.15
C ARG A 52 5.78 -1.51 -16.20
N THR A 53 5.32 -2.16 -15.13
CA THR A 53 5.24 -3.62 -15.02
C THR A 53 3.80 -4.13 -14.95
N GLY A 54 2.83 -3.21 -14.95
CA GLY A 54 1.42 -3.52 -14.74
C GLY A 54 1.00 -3.59 -13.27
N TYR A 55 1.94 -3.57 -12.31
CA TYR A 55 1.67 -3.63 -10.87
C TYR A 55 1.74 -2.24 -10.22
N CYS A 56 0.90 -2.00 -9.21
CA CYS A 56 0.88 -0.77 -8.43
C CYS A 56 1.95 -0.78 -7.31
N VAL A 57 3.21 -0.93 -7.74
CA VAL A 57 4.39 -0.92 -6.88
C VAL A 57 5.15 0.39 -7.02
N ASP A 58 5.93 0.73 -6.00
CA ASP A 58 6.97 1.75 -6.11
C ASP A 58 8.34 1.16 -5.73
N ARG A 59 9.39 1.73 -6.33
CA ARG A 59 10.80 1.39 -6.09
C ARG A 59 11.39 2.16 -4.91
N ASN A 60 10.77 3.26 -4.49
CA ASN A 60 11.19 4.03 -3.32
C ASN A 60 10.15 3.89 -2.21
N ASP A 61 10.65 3.67 -1.01
CA ASP A 61 9.96 3.35 0.24
C ASP A 61 9.26 4.55 0.91
N ASP A 62 8.78 5.55 0.16
CA ASP A 62 8.34 6.81 0.77
C ASP A 62 6.87 7.19 0.52
N ALA A 63 6.10 7.16 1.61
CA ALA A 63 4.97 8.03 1.97
C ALA A 63 4.01 8.57 0.89
N GLY A 64 3.74 7.86 -0.22
CA GLY A 64 2.72 8.37 -1.14
C GLY A 64 2.50 7.70 -2.51
N SER A 65 3.22 6.64 -2.83
CA SER A 65 3.46 6.23 -4.20
C SER A 65 2.29 5.51 -4.88
N HIS A 66 2.42 5.25 -6.19
CA HIS A 66 1.42 4.71 -7.14
C HIS A 66 0.84 3.32 -6.76
N HIS A 67 0.14 3.26 -5.65
CA HIS A 67 -0.24 2.02 -4.97
C HIS A 67 -1.71 1.64 -5.16
N ILE A 68 -2.54 2.54 -5.66
CA ILE A 68 -3.99 2.32 -5.80
C ILE A 68 -4.31 2.00 -7.26
N CYS A 69 -4.81 0.80 -7.53
CA CYS A 69 -5.39 0.46 -8.83
C CYS A 69 -6.85 0.92 -8.89
N ILE A 70 -7.16 1.83 -9.81
CA ILE A 70 -8.53 2.27 -10.12
C ILE A 70 -9.00 1.70 -11.46
N ASP A 71 -10.27 1.37 -11.56
CA ASP A 71 -10.96 0.98 -12.79
C ASP A 71 -11.65 2.19 -13.41
N LEU A 72 -10.96 2.87 -14.32
CA LEU A 72 -11.45 4.02 -15.07
C LEU A 72 -12.61 3.66 -16.01
N SER A 73 -12.78 2.39 -16.38
CA SER A 73 -13.89 1.93 -17.21
C SER A 73 -15.22 1.83 -16.44
N SER A 74 -15.17 1.80 -15.12
CA SER A 74 -16.35 1.72 -14.26
C SER A 74 -17.23 2.98 -14.34
N SER A 75 -18.55 2.78 -14.32
CA SER A 75 -19.54 3.85 -14.50
C SER A 75 -19.99 4.53 -13.21
N THR A 76 -19.27 4.35 -12.10
CA THR A 76 -19.76 4.65 -10.74
C THR A 76 -19.68 6.12 -10.30
N THR A 77 -19.39 7.05 -11.20
CA THR A 77 -19.38 8.48 -10.84
C THR A 77 -20.80 9.03 -10.86
N ARG A 78 -21.50 9.01 -9.71
CA ARG A 78 -22.78 9.72 -9.54
C ARG A 78 -22.70 11.22 -9.88
N GLY A 79 -21.49 11.79 -9.90
CA GLY A 79 -21.17 13.16 -10.32
C GLY A 79 -20.83 13.34 -11.81
N GLY A 80 -20.77 12.27 -12.60
CA GLY A 80 -20.64 12.31 -14.06
C GLY A 80 -19.24 12.60 -14.64
N GLY A 81 -18.18 12.62 -13.82
CA GLY A 81 -16.80 12.85 -14.29
C GLY A 81 -15.84 11.74 -13.86
N ASN A 82 -14.88 11.40 -14.72
CA ASN A 82 -13.84 10.42 -14.44
C ASN A 82 -12.74 11.00 -13.51
N PHE A 83 -11.73 10.21 -13.15
CA PHE A 83 -10.59 10.66 -12.34
C PHE A 83 -9.97 11.96 -12.88
N CYS A 84 -9.75 12.06 -14.19
CA CYS A 84 -9.16 13.23 -14.83
C CYS A 84 -10.05 14.47 -14.68
N ASP A 85 -11.36 14.33 -14.91
CA ASP A 85 -12.34 15.42 -14.78
C ASP A 85 -12.35 16.00 -13.36
N VAL A 86 -12.47 15.12 -12.36
CA VAL A 86 -12.62 15.51 -10.96
C VAL A 86 -11.33 16.06 -10.35
N THR A 87 -10.18 15.59 -10.85
CA THR A 87 -8.86 16.09 -10.41
C THR A 87 -8.38 17.29 -11.23
N GLY A 88 -9.09 17.67 -12.30
CA GLY A 88 -8.72 18.78 -13.18
C GLY A 88 -7.45 18.53 -14.00
N GLN A 89 -7.12 17.26 -14.24
CA GLN A 89 -6.00 16.87 -15.08
C GLN A 89 -6.38 16.96 -16.57
N SER A 90 -5.37 16.93 -17.45
CA SER A 90 -5.63 16.70 -18.87
C SER A 90 -6.35 15.36 -19.04
N ASP A 91 -7.25 15.26 -20.01
CA ASP A 91 -8.05 14.06 -20.25
C ASP A 91 -7.24 12.93 -20.89
N TRP A 92 -6.30 12.38 -20.13
CA TRP A 92 -5.56 11.17 -20.50
C TRP A 92 -6.34 9.90 -20.16
N CYS A 93 -7.38 10.01 -19.32
CA CYS A 93 -8.22 8.89 -18.93
C CYS A 93 -8.92 8.23 -20.13
N ASP A 94 -9.29 9.02 -21.15
CA ASP A 94 -9.96 8.54 -22.36
C ASP A 94 -9.00 8.35 -23.56
N GLN A 95 -7.69 8.47 -23.34
CA GLN A 95 -6.67 8.24 -24.35
C GLN A 95 -6.22 6.77 -24.41
N GLU A 96 -5.42 6.45 -25.42
CA GLU A 96 -4.72 5.18 -25.50
C GLU A 96 -3.25 5.34 -25.09
N ALA A 97 -2.67 4.27 -24.54
CA ALA A 97 -1.27 4.19 -24.14
C ALA A 97 -0.70 2.81 -24.52
N PRO A 98 0.63 2.60 -24.50
CA PRO A 98 1.23 1.32 -24.89
C PRO A 98 0.57 0.12 -24.19
N CYS A 99 0.22 -0.92 -24.95
CA CYS A 99 -0.48 -2.07 -24.40
C CYS A 99 0.38 -2.84 -23.40
N HIS A 100 -0.30 -3.51 -22.45
CA HIS A 100 0.32 -4.39 -21.48
C HIS A 100 1.09 -5.56 -22.12
N ASP A 101 0.49 -6.15 -23.15
CA ASP A 101 0.97 -7.35 -23.85
C ASP A 101 1.83 -7.04 -25.07
N ASP A 102 1.73 -5.82 -25.62
CA ASP A 102 2.50 -5.38 -26.79
C ASP A 102 2.77 -3.87 -26.76
N ALA A 103 3.99 -3.48 -26.41
CA ALA A 103 4.40 -2.08 -26.34
C ALA A 103 4.42 -1.36 -27.70
N ASP A 104 4.35 -2.08 -28.83
CA ASP A 104 4.26 -1.49 -30.17
C ASP A 104 2.81 -1.13 -30.56
N GLN A 105 1.83 -1.53 -29.74
CA GLN A 105 0.42 -1.19 -29.91
C GLN A 105 -0.05 -0.22 -28.82
N ASN A 106 -1.11 0.52 -29.12
CA ASN A 106 -1.81 1.35 -28.15
C ASN A 106 -3.13 0.69 -27.77
N CYS A 107 -3.42 0.68 -26.47
CA CYS A 107 -4.62 0.09 -25.89
C CYS A 107 -5.35 1.12 -25.03
N PRO A 108 -6.66 0.94 -24.82
CA PRO A 108 -7.44 1.81 -23.96
C PRO A 108 -6.96 1.73 -22.50
N ILE A 109 -7.04 2.87 -21.81
CA ILE A 109 -6.73 2.98 -20.39
C ILE A 109 -7.97 2.60 -19.57
N TRP A 110 -8.03 1.35 -19.11
CA TRP A 110 -9.14 0.87 -18.27
C TRP A 110 -8.77 0.79 -16.80
N ASN A 111 -7.62 0.21 -16.48
CA ASN A 111 -7.12 0.15 -15.11
C ASN A 111 -5.83 0.97 -15.01
N TRP A 112 -5.71 1.77 -13.96
CA TRP A 112 -4.53 2.60 -13.78
C TRP A 112 -4.07 2.69 -12.33
N CYS A 113 -2.77 2.60 -12.12
CA CYS A 113 -2.15 2.83 -10.82
C CYS A 113 -2.00 4.33 -10.57
N VAL A 114 -2.69 4.85 -9.56
CA VAL A 114 -2.61 6.24 -9.12
C VAL A 114 -1.95 6.37 -7.76
N CYS A 115 -1.33 7.52 -7.51
CA CYS A 115 -0.74 7.83 -6.21
C CYS A 115 -1.81 7.85 -5.11
N GLN A 116 -1.44 7.45 -3.90
CA GLN A 116 -2.38 7.44 -2.78
C GLN A 116 -2.89 8.86 -2.46
N TRP A 117 -2.06 9.90 -2.63
CA TRP A 117 -2.50 11.29 -2.42
C TRP A 117 -3.50 11.73 -3.49
N ALA A 118 -3.30 11.27 -4.73
CA ALA A 118 -4.15 11.62 -5.86
C ALA A 118 -5.51 10.94 -5.71
N PHE A 119 -5.53 9.68 -5.26
CA PHE A 119 -6.78 9.00 -4.90
C PHE A 119 -7.51 9.71 -3.75
N ALA A 120 -6.80 10.11 -2.68
CA ALA A 120 -7.43 10.84 -1.56
C ALA A 120 -8.03 12.19 -2.00
N SER A 121 -7.33 12.94 -2.86
CA SER A 121 -7.84 14.17 -3.46
C SER A 121 -9.01 13.92 -4.40
N TYR A 122 -8.97 12.83 -5.18
CA TYR A 122 -10.07 12.44 -6.06
C TYR A 122 -11.36 12.21 -5.26
N LEU A 123 -11.29 11.47 -4.15
CA LEU A 123 -12.43 11.26 -3.25
C LEU A 123 -12.99 12.56 -2.67
N GLU A 124 -12.10 13.44 -2.21
CA GLU A 124 -12.48 14.73 -1.61
C GLU A 124 -13.20 15.62 -2.62
N ASN A 125 -12.65 15.73 -3.83
CA ASN A 125 -13.22 16.53 -4.91
C ASN A 125 -14.52 15.94 -5.47
N ALA A 126 -14.65 14.60 -5.51
CA ALA A 126 -15.86 13.91 -5.96
C ALA A 126 -17.02 14.03 -4.97
N GLY A 127 -16.75 14.37 -3.71
CA GLY A 127 -17.76 14.41 -2.64
C GLY A 127 -17.91 13.08 -1.88
N GLY A 128 -16.95 12.16 -2.01
CA GLY A 128 -16.85 10.92 -1.23
C GLY A 128 -16.74 9.64 -2.06
N CYS A 129 -16.63 8.51 -1.35
CA CYS A 129 -16.39 7.19 -1.93
C CYS A 129 -17.48 6.76 -2.93
N ASP A 130 -18.73 7.18 -2.76
CA ASP A 130 -19.86 6.85 -3.65
C ASP A 130 -19.80 7.54 -5.03
N TYR A 131 -18.91 8.51 -5.21
CA TYR A 131 -18.85 9.37 -6.39
C TYR A 131 -17.62 9.13 -7.25
N VAL A 132 -16.80 8.14 -6.89
CA VAL A 132 -15.59 7.78 -7.63
C VAL A 132 -15.73 6.43 -8.33
N GLN A 133 -14.88 6.23 -9.33
CA GLN A 133 -14.69 4.95 -9.99
C GLN A 133 -14.29 3.81 -9.04
N ASP A 134 -14.49 2.59 -9.51
CA ASP A 134 -14.14 1.33 -8.85
C ASP A 134 -12.64 1.17 -8.63
N VAL A 135 -12.32 0.39 -7.59
CA VAL A 135 -10.95 0.06 -7.21
C VAL A 135 -10.75 -1.43 -7.38
N VAL A 136 -9.58 -1.84 -7.84
CA VAL A 136 -9.26 -3.26 -8.10
C VAL A 136 -8.48 -3.79 -6.89
N CYS A 137 -9.22 -4.31 -5.90
CA CYS A 137 -8.69 -4.56 -4.56
C CYS A 137 -7.46 -5.49 -4.52
N ASP A 138 -7.44 -6.56 -5.31
CA ASP A 138 -6.31 -7.50 -5.40
C ASP A 138 -5.07 -6.91 -6.10
N ALA A 139 -5.21 -5.74 -6.74
CA ALA A 139 -4.13 -4.97 -7.36
C ALA A 139 -3.78 -3.68 -6.59
N ILE A 140 -4.40 -3.40 -5.44
CA ILE A 140 -4.00 -2.32 -4.54
C ILE A 140 -2.89 -2.84 -3.62
N ASN A 141 -1.77 -2.15 -3.57
CA ASN A 141 -0.64 -2.50 -2.70
C ASN A 141 -0.96 -2.17 -1.23
N MET A 142 -0.72 -3.13 -0.33
CA MET A 142 -1.00 -3.00 1.11
C MET A 142 -0.30 -1.77 1.73
N GLU A 143 0.85 -1.36 1.18
CA GLU A 143 1.58 -0.18 1.64
C GLU A 143 0.73 1.11 1.62
N ALA A 144 -0.24 1.23 0.69
CA ALA A 144 -1.16 2.37 0.70
C ALA A 144 -2.07 2.39 1.93
N VAL A 145 -2.59 1.22 2.32
CA VAL A 145 -3.46 1.08 3.50
C VAL A 145 -2.66 1.40 4.76
N GLU A 146 -1.42 0.90 4.85
CA GLU A 146 -0.52 1.21 5.96
C GLU A 146 -0.13 2.68 6.01
N ALA A 147 0.10 3.31 4.86
CA ALA A 147 0.39 4.73 4.77
C ALA A 147 -0.81 5.59 5.22
N TYR A 148 -2.03 5.28 4.79
CA TYR A 148 -3.22 5.99 5.26
C TYR A 148 -3.47 5.80 6.76
N ARG A 149 -3.24 4.60 7.30
CA ARG A 149 -3.36 4.34 8.76
C ARG A 149 -2.41 5.18 9.60
N ARG A 150 -1.24 5.55 9.05
CA ARG A 150 -0.24 6.40 9.72
C ARG A 150 -0.56 7.88 9.66
N GLN A 151 -1.55 8.31 8.86
CA GLN A 151 -1.87 9.72 8.62
C GLN A 151 -3.15 10.13 9.36
N SER A 152 -3.15 11.34 9.95
CA SER A 152 -4.26 11.85 10.74
C SER A 152 -5.19 12.83 10.01
N GLN A 153 -4.88 13.19 8.75
CA GLN A 153 -5.70 14.13 7.98
C GLN A 153 -7.01 13.48 7.51
N SER A 154 -8.10 14.25 7.49
CA SER A 154 -9.44 13.79 7.16
C SER A 154 -9.54 13.13 5.77
N LYS A 155 -8.87 13.68 4.75
CA LYS A 155 -8.90 13.12 3.39
C LYS A 155 -8.28 11.73 3.30
N TYR A 156 -7.21 11.47 4.05
CA TYR A 156 -6.56 10.16 4.09
C TYR A 156 -7.37 9.14 4.90
N ALA A 157 -8.03 9.59 5.97
CA ALA A 157 -8.99 8.77 6.69
C ALA A 157 -10.21 8.39 5.82
N ASN A 158 -10.68 9.31 4.97
CA ASN A 158 -11.73 9.03 3.99
C ASN A 158 -11.28 8.03 2.92
N ALA A 159 -10.04 8.15 2.44
CA ALA A 159 -9.45 7.21 1.49
C ALA A 159 -9.30 5.80 2.06
N LEU A 160 -8.78 5.70 3.29
CA LEU A 160 -8.72 4.44 4.01
C LEU A 160 -10.10 3.80 4.14
N ARG A 161 -11.09 4.56 4.63
CA ARG A 161 -12.47 4.06 4.78
C ARG A 161 -13.05 3.59 3.44
N CYS A 162 -12.79 4.32 2.35
CA CYS A 162 -13.28 3.93 1.03
C CYS A 162 -12.71 2.58 0.56
N ILE A 163 -11.41 2.36 0.74
CA ILE A 163 -10.78 1.06 0.43
C ILE A 163 -11.29 -0.03 1.37
N GLU A 164 -11.42 0.26 2.66
CA GLU A 164 -11.96 -0.69 3.64
C GLU A 164 -13.39 -1.13 3.31
N GLU A 165 -14.25 -0.19 2.91
CA GLU A 165 -15.63 -0.45 2.49
C GLU A 165 -15.70 -1.21 1.17
N ARG A 166 -15.00 -0.76 0.12
CA ARG A 166 -15.05 -1.37 -1.22
C ARG A 166 -14.39 -2.75 -1.27
N CYS A 167 -13.29 -2.91 -0.55
CA CYS A 167 -12.55 -4.17 -0.50
C CYS A 167 -12.98 -5.07 0.65
N ASN A 168 -13.88 -4.63 1.52
CA ASN A 168 -14.33 -5.38 2.70
C ASN A 168 -13.15 -5.84 3.59
N ILE A 169 -12.17 -4.95 3.80
CA ILE A 169 -11.04 -5.18 4.71
C ILE A 169 -11.27 -4.40 6.01
N GLN A 170 -11.06 -5.03 7.16
CA GLN A 170 -11.38 -4.42 8.45
C GLN A 170 -10.28 -3.47 8.91
N ALA A 171 -10.67 -2.29 9.41
CA ALA A 171 -9.81 -1.39 10.16
C ALA A 171 -9.21 -2.12 11.38
N GLY A 172 -7.94 -2.52 11.29
CA GLY A 172 -7.18 -3.06 12.43
C GLY A 172 -7.50 -4.51 12.83
N ARG A 173 -8.13 -5.32 11.96
CA ARG A 173 -8.21 -6.77 12.16
C ARG A 173 -7.48 -7.50 11.05
N PHE A 174 -6.15 -7.51 11.15
CA PHE A 174 -5.43 -8.70 10.73
C PHE A 174 -6.07 -9.87 11.47
N SER A 175 -6.49 -10.87 10.70
CA SER A 175 -7.11 -12.09 11.22
C SER A 175 -6.18 -12.77 12.23
N LEU A 176 -6.39 -12.48 13.52
CA LEU A 176 -6.06 -13.38 14.62
C LEU A 176 -7.26 -14.32 14.82
N GLY A 177 -7.53 -15.14 13.82
CA GLY A 177 -8.33 -16.35 13.92
C GLY A 177 -7.67 -17.33 12.97
N ASP A 178 -6.79 -18.22 13.43
CA ASP A 178 -7.14 -19.32 14.33
C ASP A 178 -6.23 -19.46 15.56
N ALA A 179 -6.67 -18.94 16.69
CA ALA A 179 -6.35 -19.52 17.99
C ALA A 179 -7.66 -19.67 18.77
N LEU A 180 -8.34 -20.78 18.51
CA LEU A 180 -9.40 -21.30 19.37
C LEU A 180 -8.80 -21.54 20.77
N LEU A 181 -8.88 -20.54 21.65
CA LEU A 181 -8.67 -20.76 23.07
C LEU A 181 -9.95 -21.38 23.64
N PRO A 182 -9.88 -22.59 24.21
CA PRO A 182 -11.03 -23.18 24.88
C PRO A 182 -11.40 -22.33 26.09
N SER A 183 -12.68 -22.02 26.17
CA SER A 183 -13.37 -21.41 27.30
C SER A 183 -13.26 -22.31 28.54
N HIS A 184 -12.15 -22.20 29.26
CA HIS A 184 -12.11 -22.63 30.65
C HIS A 184 -12.77 -21.56 31.51
N ALA A 185 -14.00 -21.88 31.90
CA ALA A 185 -14.73 -21.26 32.98
C ALA A 185 -13.83 -21.11 34.21
N PHE A 186 -13.44 -19.87 34.51
CA PHE A 186 -12.92 -19.54 35.83
C PHE A 186 -14.11 -19.50 36.80
N PRO A 187 -14.13 -20.34 37.84
CA PRO A 187 -15.19 -20.32 38.83
C PRO A 187 -15.15 -19.01 39.62
N LEU A 188 -16.32 -18.40 39.75
CA LEU A 188 -16.62 -17.32 40.68
C LEU A 188 -16.33 -17.78 42.12
N THR A 189 -15.13 -17.50 42.61
CA THR A 189 -14.83 -17.53 44.05
C THR A 189 -14.24 -16.20 44.48
N VAL A 190 -15.13 -15.35 45.00
CA VAL A 190 -15.00 -14.59 46.25
C VAL A 190 -13.62 -13.96 46.53
N LEU A 191 -13.56 -12.63 46.42
CA LEU A 191 -12.88 -11.80 47.42
C LEU A 191 -13.48 -10.38 47.40
N LEU A 192 -14.43 -10.19 48.32
CA LEU A 192 -14.92 -8.91 48.81
C LEU A 192 -13.90 -8.31 49.79
N LEU A 193 -13.97 -6.97 49.93
CA LEU A 193 -13.28 -6.05 50.86
C LEU A 193 -11.89 -5.62 50.36
N SER A 194 -11.56 -4.33 50.25
CA SER A 194 -11.87 -3.23 51.17
C SER A 194 -11.66 -1.83 50.56
N ALA A 195 -12.57 -0.92 50.94
CA ALA A 195 -12.42 0.53 51.25
C ALA A 195 -11.66 1.46 50.25
N LEU A 196 -12.29 2.47 49.63
CA LEU A 196 -12.68 3.80 50.17
C LEU A 196 -11.54 4.61 50.83
N THR A 197 -11.47 5.89 50.44
CA THR A 197 -10.51 6.97 50.77
C THR A 197 -9.25 6.96 49.89
N VAL A 198 -8.88 8.00 49.14
CA VAL A 198 -8.82 9.42 49.53
C VAL A 198 -9.28 10.33 48.37
N ALA A 199 -10.22 11.20 48.72
CA ALA A 199 -10.59 12.37 47.94
C ALA A 199 -9.61 13.51 48.21
N ILE A 200 -9.45 14.37 47.21
CA ILE A 200 -9.06 15.79 47.31
C ILE A 200 -7.59 16.02 47.69
N LEU A 201 -6.83 16.58 46.75
CA LEU A 201 -6.06 17.83 46.91
C LEU A 201 -5.34 18.16 45.60
N GLY A 202 -5.49 19.41 45.13
CA GLY A 202 -4.46 20.02 44.28
C GLY A 202 -4.88 20.40 42.86
N LEU A 203 -5.89 21.27 42.73
CA LEU A 203 -5.95 22.22 41.61
C LEU A 203 -4.64 23.02 41.59
N LYS A 204 -3.72 22.71 40.68
CA LYS A 204 -2.61 23.60 40.33
C LYS A 204 -2.85 24.19 38.95
N LYS A 205 -3.40 25.40 38.99
CA LYS A 205 -3.51 26.38 37.91
C LYS A 205 -2.20 26.43 37.12
N TRP A 206 -2.20 25.95 35.87
CA TRP A 206 -1.12 26.20 34.93
C TRP A 206 -1.57 27.33 34.00
N ASN A 207 -1.00 28.50 34.21
CA ASN A 207 -1.16 29.68 33.39
C ASN A 207 -0.01 29.65 32.39
N GLY A 208 -0.27 29.18 31.17
CA GLY A 208 0.71 29.10 30.10
C GLY A 208 0.15 29.79 28.86
N THR A 209 0.44 31.07 28.70
CA THR A 209 0.22 31.84 27.48
C THR A 209 1.18 31.31 26.41
N HIS A 210 0.68 30.50 25.48
CA HIS A 210 1.40 30.18 24.25
C HIS A 210 1.08 31.23 23.19
N THR A 211 2.07 32.08 22.92
CA THR A 211 2.17 32.87 21.69
C THR A 211 2.44 31.90 20.55
N HIS A 212 1.49 31.72 19.63
CA HIS A 212 1.77 31.11 18.34
C HIS A 212 2.11 32.22 17.35
N SER A 213 3.36 32.20 16.89
CA SER A 213 3.80 32.91 15.71
C SER A 213 3.08 32.33 14.49
N GLU A 214 2.36 33.18 13.77
CA GLU A 214 2.14 33.00 12.34
C GLU A 214 3.50 33.05 11.64
N SER A 215 3.86 31.95 10.99
CA SER A 215 4.86 31.94 9.94
C SER A 215 4.39 30.98 8.87
N ASP A 216 3.92 31.59 7.77
CA ASP A 216 4.22 31.24 6.39
C ASP A 216 4.60 29.78 6.09
N THR A 217 3.80 29.16 5.21
CA THR A 217 4.29 28.75 3.88
C THR A 217 3.11 28.21 3.08
N THR A 218 2.47 29.13 2.35
CA THR A 218 1.87 28.80 1.05
C THR A 218 2.93 28.30 0.09
N ASP A 219 2.48 27.46 -0.83
CA ASP A 219 3.13 27.06 -2.08
C ASP A 219 4.33 26.12 -1.97
N TYR A 220 4.03 24.81 -2.05
CA TYR A 220 4.92 23.89 -2.77
C TYR A 220 4.10 22.88 -3.61
N VAL A 221 4.06 23.20 -4.90
CA VAL A 221 4.37 22.33 -6.05
C VAL A 221 3.34 21.27 -6.45
N SER A 222 2.72 21.60 -7.59
CA SER A 222 2.30 20.69 -8.65
C SER A 222 3.37 19.63 -8.96
N TYR A 223 3.13 18.37 -8.61
CA TYR A 223 3.80 17.26 -9.27
C TYR A 223 2.86 16.70 -10.33
N GLN A 224 3.20 17.03 -11.58
CA GLN A 224 2.66 16.39 -12.77
C GLN A 224 3.07 14.92 -12.73
N ALA A 225 2.08 14.04 -12.82
CA ALA A 225 2.27 12.62 -13.03
C ALA A 225 2.87 12.37 -14.42
N ALA A 226 3.81 11.43 -14.48
CA ALA A 226 4.23 10.73 -15.68
C ALA A 226 3.91 9.24 -15.49
#